data_AF-C6PYE4-F1
#
_entry.id   AF-C6PYE4-F1
#
_cell.length_a   1.000
_cell.length_b   1.000
_cell.length_c   1.000
_cell.angle_alpha   90.00
_cell.angle_beta   90.00
_cell.angle_gamma   90.00
#
_symmetry.space_group_name_H-M   'P 1'
#
loop_
_entity.id
_entity.type
_entity.pdbx_description
1 polymer ?
#
loop_
_entity_poly.entity_id
_entity_poly.type
_entity_poly.pdbx_seq_one_letter_code
_entity_poly.pdbx_strand_id
1 'polypeptide(L)'
;GMEAVEGDNLERKFVWAVVNGKEKSNDTLILTGHFDVVGVEEFGHLKPIAFDMEECTKRISELNLDEDALKDLKSGKWIFGRGTADMKCGIAIDIELIRKFSEDQNFKGNLLFLAVPGEESNSEGMVAAAPFLLKLQDKMKYNYCGAIISECSIPQSAGEEFKRLYMGSVGKIMPLFLCVGKETHVGEPLKGLNPNALVSEINRILENNPDFSDQFNNVITPPPMCLKQMDLKELYSVQSPLYAAAYYNLLTLSMSEEKLMSNLKDLAFKAFNNVLEDIKIKREKFIKKSGKRFEYIKVQPCVMTYEELLLQVKSKK
;
A
#
# COMPACT_ATOMS: atom_id res chain seq x y z
N GLY A 1 12.14 -23.44 -11.00
CA GLY A 1 10.89 -23.42 -11.77
C GLY A 1 10.41 -22.00 -11.92
N MET A 2 9.37 -21.80 -12.74
CA MET A 2 8.63 -20.55 -12.86
C MET A 2 7.16 -20.89 -12.83
N GLU A 3 6.37 -20.12 -12.09
CA GLU A 3 4.93 -20.31 -11.97
C GLU A 3 4.22 -18.99 -12.26
N ALA A 4 3.03 -19.07 -12.88
CA ALA A 4 2.26 -17.89 -13.25
C ALA A 4 1.62 -17.23 -12.03
N VAL A 5 1.55 -15.90 -12.05
CA VAL A 5 0.67 -15.14 -11.17
C VAL A 5 -0.76 -15.25 -11.72
N GLU A 6 -1.64 -15.95 -11.00
CA GLU A 6 -3.00 -16.21 -11.48
C GLU A 6 -3.80 -14.91 -11.63
N GLY A 7 -4.46 -14.73 -12.78
CA GLY A 7 -5.24 -13.53 -13.08
C GLY A 7 -4.42 -12.30 -13.47
N ASP A 8 -3.11 -12.44 -13.67
CA ASP A 8 -2.24 -11.32 -14.04
C ASP A 8 -2.26 -11.05 -15.55
N ASN A 9 -2.77 -9.88 -15.94
CA ASN A 9 -2.86 -9.44 -17.35
C ASN A 9 -1.49 -9.24 -18.02
N LEU A 10 -0.42 -9.11 -17.23
CA LEU A 10 0.94 -8.97 -17.71
C LEU A 10 1.67 -10.31 -17.86
N GLU A 11 0.99 -11.43 -17.56
CA GLU A 11 1.53 -12.79 -17.60
C GLU A 11 2.83 -12.96 -16.79
N ARG A 12 3.00 -12.18 -15.72
CA ARG A 12 4.18 -12.24 -14.87
C ARG A 12 4.24 -13.58 -14.16
N LYS A 13 5.46 -14.00 -13.84
CA LYS A 13 5.76 -15.26 -13.18
C LYS A 13 6.67 -15.03 -12.00
N PHE A 14 6.46 -15.74 -10.91
CA PHE A 14 7.47 -15.82 -9.85
C PHE A 14 8.44 -16.97 -10.16
N VAL A 15 9.69 -16.79 -9.72
CA VAL A 15 10.78 -17.73 -9.95
C VAL A 15 11.09 -18.42 -8.63
N TRP A 16 11.31 -19.73 -8.67
CA TRP A 16 11.65 -20.48 -7.47
C TRP A 16 12.73 -21.53 -7.74
N ALA A 17 13.54 -21.86 -6.73
CA ALA A 17 14.54 -22.92 -6.81
C ALA A 17 14.71 -23.57 -5.44
N VAL A 18 15.10 -24.86 -5.41
CA VAL A 18 15.34 -25.56 -4.14
C VAL A 18 16.67 -26.29 -4.17
N VAL A 19 17.40 -26.18 -3.06
CA VAL A 19 18.57 -27.00 -2.77
C VAL A 19 18.30 -27.77 -1.47
N ASN A 20 18.30 -29.10 -1.56
CA ASN A 20 18.17 -29.96 -0.39
C ASN A 20 19.56 -30.36 0.08
N GLY A 21 19.81 -30.24 1.38
CA GLY A 21 21.05 -30.71 2.01
C GLY A 21 21.12 -32.23 2.06
N LYS A 22 22.34 -32.77 2.15
CA LYS A 22 22.59 -34.21 2.26
C LYS A 22 22.16 -34.77 3.62
N GLU A 23 22.23 -33.99 4.69
CA GLU A 23 21.71 -34.40 5.99
C GLU A 23 20.19 -34.22 6.01
N LYS A 24 19.46 -35.33 6.15
CA LYS A 24 17.99 -35.36 6.11
C LYS A 24 17.40 -34.44 7.19
N SER A 25 16.71 -33.41 6.75
CA SER A 25 15.73 -32.66 7.54
C SER A 25 14.66 -32.11 6.62
N ASN A 26 13.45 -31.98 7.14
CA ASN A 26 12.35 -31.31 6.46
C ASN A 26 12.40 -29.79 6.65
N ASP A 27 13.22 -29.31 7.59
CA ASP A 27 13.35 -27.88 7.87
C ASP A 27 13.84 -27.14 6.62
N THR A 28 13.08 -26.13 6.24
CA THR A 28 13.29 -25.38 5.00
C THR A 28 13.24 -23.89 5.30
N LEU A 29 14.34 -23.21 4.99
CA LEU A 29 14.44 -21.76 5.06
C LEU A 29 14.12 -21.18 3.68
N ILE A 30 13.27 -20.15 3.65
CA ILE A 30 12.93 -19.44 2.41
C ILE A 30 13.84 -18.22 2.28
N LEU A 31 14.52 -18.06 1.16
CA LEU A 31 15.17 -16.82 0.74
C LEU A 31 14.25 -16.15 -0.27
N THR A 32 13.82 -14.92 0.02
CA THR A 32 12.82 -14.25 -0.82
C THR A 32 13.12 -12.78 -1.06
N GLY A 33 12.61 -12.29 -2.19
CA GLY A 33 12.67 -10.89 -2.57
C GLY A 33 11.83 -10.60 -3.79
N HIS A 34 11.78 -9.34 -4.20
CA HIS A 34 11.06 -8.89 -5.39
C HIS A 34 11.99 -8.35 -6.48
N PHE A 35 11.64 -8.62 -7.73
CA PHE A 35 12.45 -8.23 -8.88
C PHE A 35 11.83 -7.11 -9.73
N ASP A 36 10.56 -6.78 -9.48
CA ASP A 36 9.97 -5.52 -9.91
C ASP A 36 10.57 -4.35 -9.13
N VAL A 37 10.36 -3.16 -9.66
CA VAL A 37 10.91 -1.92 -9.13
C VAL A 37 9.90 -0.80 -9.41
N VAL A 38 9.90 0.25 -8.59
CA VAL A 38 9.12 1.47 -8.91
C VAL A 38 9.55 2.14 -10.22
N GLY A 39 8.76 3.15 -10.63
CA GLY A 39 9.08 4.03 -11.76
C GLY A 39 10.44 4.74 -11.64
N VAL A 40 10.85 5.39 -12.71
CA VAL A 40 12.15 6.07 -12.82
C VAL A 40 12.03 7.60 -12.87
N GLU A 41 10.89 8.13 -12.42
CA GLU A 41 10.55 9.54 -12.64
C GLU A 41 11.58 10.50 -12.00
N GLU A 42 12.12 10.12 -10.84
CA GLU A 42 13.16 10.82 -10.10
C GLU A 42 14.51 10.92 -10.83
N PHE A 43 14.76 10.10 -11.85
CA PHE A 43 15.99 10.18 -12.66
C PHE A 43 15.99 11.36 -13.64
N GLY A 44 14.90 12.12 -13.77
CA GLY A 44 14.87 13.35 -14.58
C GLY A 44 15.29 13.12 -16.03
N HIS A 45 16.34 13.80 -16.50
CA HIS A 45 16.87 13.61 -17.86
C HIS A 45 17.69 12.32 -18.03
N LEU A 46 18.02 11.61 -16.94
CA LEU A 46 18.71 10.32 -16.94
C LEU A 46 17.76 9.11 -17.00
N LYS A 47 16.44 9.31 -17.07
CA LYS A 47 15.45 8.21 -17.20
C LYS A 47 15.82 7.14 -18.24
N PRO A 48 16.30 7.49 -19.46
CA PRO A 48 16.63 6.47 -20.47
C PRO A 48 17.75 5.51 -20.06
N ILE A 49 18.59 5.90 -19.09
CA ILE A 49 19.73 5.12 -18.60
C ILE A 49 19.53 4.58 -17.18
N ALA A 50 18.34 4.76 -16.57
CA ALA A 50 18.11 4.38 -15.17
C ALA A 50 18.33 2.88 -14.89
N PHE A 51 18.21 2.03 -15.92
CA PHE A 51 18.43 0.58 -15.84
C PHE A 51 19.81 0.13 -16.38
N ASP A 52 20.62 1.06 -16.89
CA ASP A 52 22.01 0.82 -17.27
C ASP A 52 22.91 1.22 -16.10
N MET A 53 23.29 0.25 -15.27
CA MET A 53 24.01 0.51 -14.02
C MET A 53 25.36 1.20 -14.25
N GLU A 54 26.03 0.87 -15.36
CA GLU A 54 27.33 1.46 -15.68
C GLU A 54 27.18 2.91 -16.11
N GLU A 55 26.27 3.18 -17.04
CA GLU A 55 26.05 4.53 -17.55
C GLU A 55 25.40 5.43 -16.50
N CYS A 56 24.44 4.89 -15.75
CA CYS A 56 23.81 5.58 -14.64
C CYS A 56 24.84 5.96 -13.57
N THR A 57 25.69 5.03 -13.12
CA THR A 57 26.73 5.34 -12.12
C THR A 57 27.70 6.42 -12.60
N LYS A 58 28.08 6.43 -13.89
CA LYS A 58 28.97 7.46 -14.44
C LYS A 58 28.34 8.84 -14.47
N ARG A 59 27.02 8.92 -14.70
CA ARG A 59 26.32 10.18 -15.00
C ARG A 59 25.39 10.65 -13.88
N ILE A 60 25.24 9.89 -12.79
CA ILE A 60 24.33 10.22 -11.69
C ILE A 60 24.64 11.58 -11.06
N SER A 61 25.88 12.07 -11.13
CA SER A 61 26.27 13.42 -10.70
C SER A 61 25.68 14.56 -11.54
N GLU A 62 25.03 14.27 -12.68
CA GLU A 62 24.24 15.26 -13.43
C GLU A 62 22.93 15.61 -12.70
N LEU A 63 22.50 14.81 -11.73
CA LEU A 63 21.38 15.10 -10.84
C LEU A 63 21.85 15.81 -9.57
N ASN A 64 20.92 16.48 -8.88
CA ASN A 64 21.17 17.05 -7.56
C ASN A 64 21.17 15.94 -6.51
N LEU A 65 22.36 15.45 -6.17
CA LEU A 65 22.59 14.45 -5.13
C LEU A 65 22.75 15.10 -3.76
N ASP A 66 22.27 14.43 -2.72
CA ASP A 66 22.58 14.81 -1.34
C ASP A 66 24.04 14.52 -0.98
N GLU A 67 24.48 14.98 0.20
CA GLU A 67 25.87 14.86 0.63
C GLU A 67 26.34 13.41 0.77
N ASP A 68 25.45 12.52 1.21
CA ASP A 68 25.76 11.10 1.41
C ASP A 68 25.91 10.38 0.06
N ALA A 69 24.98 10.58 -0.88
CA ALA A 69 25.06 10.04 -2.23
C ALA A 69 26.30 10.56 -2.99
N LEU A 70 26.67 11.83 -2.82
CA LEU A 70 27.91 12.38 -3.38
C LEU A 70 29.17 11.72 -2.81
N LYS A 71 29.18 11.47 -1.51
CA LYS A 71 30.28 10.77 -0.83
C LYS A 71 30.40 9.33 -1.34
N ASP A 72 29.26 8.65 -1.49
CA ASP A 72 29.17 7.29 -2.00
C ASP A 72 29.65 7.19 -3.45
N LEU A 73 29.23 8.13 -4.31
CA LEU A 73 29.72 8.22 -5.68
C LEU A 73 31.24 8.44 -5.73
N LYS A 74 31.76 9.41 -4.95
CA LYS A 74 33.20 9.72 -4.90
C LYS A 74 34.04 8.58 -4.36
N SER A 75 33.46 7.71 -3.52
CA SER A 75 34.17 6.57 -2.95
C SER A 75 34.50 5.49 -4.00
N GLY A 76 33.73 5.43 -5.10
CA GLY A 76 33.84 4.38 -6.11
C GLY A 76 33.40 2.99 -5.64
N LYS A 77 32.78 2.89 -4.46
CA LYS A 77 32.33 1.61 -3.85
C LYS A 77 30.86 1.29 -4.09
N TRP A 78 30.12 2.21 -4.69
CA TRP A 78 28.67 2.13 -4.86
C TRP A 78 28.28 2.11 -6.33
N ILE A 79 27.16 1.42 -6.61
CA ILE A 79 26.56 1.30 -7.94
C ILE A 79 25.20 2.00 -7.89
N PHE A 80 25.00 2.96 -8.79
CA PHE A 80 23.76 3.71 -8.90
C PHE A 80 22.94 3.20 -10.08
N GLY A 81 21.64 3.02 -9.84
CA GLY A 81 20.65 2.70 -10.84
C GLY A 81 19.38 2.12 -10.21
N ARG A 82 18.29 2.08 -10.98
CA ARG A 82 16.99 1.64 -10.49
C ARG A 82 17.01 0.14 -10.19
N GLY A 83 16.74 -0.18 -8.93
CA GLY A 83 16.65 -1.56 -8.45
C GLY A 83 17.92 -2.09 -7.82
N THR A 84 19.03 -1.34 -7.80
CA THR A 84 20.29 -1.82 -7.23
C THR A 84 20.16 -2.08 -5.74
N ALA A 85 19.70 -1.09 -4.98
CA ALA A 85 19.46 -1.22 -3.54
C ALA A 85 18.18 -2.02 -3.26
N ASP A 86 17.07 -1.63 -3.90
CA ASP A 86 15.72 -2.12 -3.64
C ASP A 86 15.16 -2.88 -4.85
N MET A 87 15.19 -4.22 -4.87
CA MET A 87 16.01 -5.06 -3.97
C MET A 87 16.88 -6.07 -4.71
N LYS A 88 17.29 -5.75 -5.95
CA LYS A 88 17.96 -6.72 -6.83
C LYS A 88 19.35 -7.13 -6.32
N CYS A 89 20.06 -6.33 -5.51
CA CYS A 89 21.29 -6.83 -4.91
C CYS A 89 21.01 -7.97 -3.91
N GLY A 90 19.90 -7.91 -3.17
CA GLY A 90 19.44 -8.97 -2.28
C GLY A 90 19.14 -10.25 -3.06
N ILE A 91 18.41 -10.13 -4.17
CA ILE A 91 18.15 -11.26 -5.08
C ILE A 91 19.45 -11.85 -5.62
N ALA A 92 20.42 -11.02 -6.02
CA ALA A 92 21.70 -11.49 -6.52
C ALA A 92 22.48 -12.28 -5.46
N ILE A 93 22.44 -11.82 -4.20
CA ILE A 93 23.01 -12.54 -3.05
C ILE A 93 22.32 -13.89 -2.87
N ASP A 94 20.99 -13.93 -2.90
CA ASP A 94 20.23 -15.17 -2.73
C ASP A 94 20.50 -16.19 -3.84
N ILE A 95 20.60 -15.74 -5.09
CA ILE A 95 20.97 -16.59 -6.24
C ILE A 95 22.37 -17.18 -6.03
N GLU A 96 23.33 -16.38 -5.58
CA GLU A 96 24.70 -16.83 -5.30
C GLU A 96 24.75 -17.81 -4.14
N LEU A 97 23.94 -17.61 -3.10
CA LEU A 97 23.78 -18.59 -2.01
C LEU A 97 23.24 -19.92 -2.55
N ILE A 98 22.19 -19.88 -3.37
CA ILE A 98 21.65 -21.10 -4.01
C ILE A 98 22.71 -21.78 -4.86
N ARG A 99 23.48 -21.05 -5.67
CA ARG A 99 24.58 -21.61 -6.46
C ARG A 99 25.59 -22.32 -5.56
N LYS A 100 26.09 -21.64 -4.53
CA LYS A 100 27.10 -22.17 -3.61
C LYS A 100 26.62 -23.42 -2.86
N PHE A 101 25.41 -23.40 -2.33
CA PHE A 101 24.83 -24.56 -1.63
C PHE A 101 24.46 -25.70 -2.59
N SER A 102 24.20 -25.40 -3.87
CA SER A 102 23.99 -26.44 -4.88
C SER A 102 25.27 -27.21 -5.22
N GLU A 103 26.42 -26.54 -5.15
CA GLU A 103 27.76 -27.12 -5.37
C GLU A 103 28.25 -27.93 -4.15
N ASP A 104 28.03 -27.41 -2.94
CA ASP A 104 28.32 -28.11 -1.68
C ASP A 104 27.06 -28.26 -0.81
N GLN A 105 26.42 -29.43 -0.95
CA GLN A 105 25.19 -29.79 -0.24
C GLN A 105 25.46 -30.40 1.15
N ASN A 106 26.66 -30.23 1.72
CA ASN A 106 27.01 -30.78 3.03
C ASN A 106 26.44 -29.94 4.20
N PHE A 107 25.11 -29.83 4.26
CA PHE A 107 24.37 -29.14 5.32
C PHE A 107 23.08 -29.89 5.64
N LYS A 108 22.44 -29.49 6.76
CA LYS A 108 21.17 -30.02 7.24
C LYS A 108 20.00 -29.13 6.83
N GLY A 109 18.94 -29.74 6.30
CA GLY A 109 17.72 -29.04 5.88
C GLY A 109 17.78 -28.58 4.43
N ASN A 110 16.93 -27.63 4.07
CA ASN A 110 16.70 -27.22 2.69
C ASN A 110 16.66 -25.69 2.56
N LEU A 111 17.07 -25.19 1.40
CA LEU A 111 16.95 -23.78 1.02
C LEU A 111 15.99 -23.66 -0.16
N LEU A 112 14.94 -22.86 0.01
CA LEU A 112 13.99 -22.51 -1.03
C LEU A 112 14.19 -21.04 -1.40
N PHE A 113 14.59 -20.78 -2.63
CA PHE A 113 14.60 -19.44 -3.20
C PHE A 113 13.25 -19.14 -3.85
N LEU A 114 12.73 -17.94 -3.62
CA LEU A 114 11.50 -17.44 -4.20
C LEU A 114 11.66 -15.95 -4.55
N ALA A 115 11.66 -15.62 -5.84
CA ALA A 115 11.65 -14.22 -6.30
C ALA A 115 10.31 -13.91 -6.96
N VAL A 116 9.64 -12.85 -6.48
CA VAL A 116 8.27 -12.51 -6.88
C VAL A 116 8.20 -11.18 -7.64
N PRO A 117 7.23 -11.02 -8.55
CA PRO A 117 6.88 -9.71 -9.10
C PRO A 117 5.81 -8.99 -8.26
N GLY A 118 5.70 -7.69 -8.48
CA GLY A 118 4.58 -6.86 -8.03
C GLY A 118 4.53 -6.62 -6.53
N GLU A 119 5.68 -6.63 -5.85
CA GLU A 119 5.75 -6.19 -4.45
C GLU A 119 5.38 -4.72 -4.34
N GLU A 120 5.95 -3.90 -5.22
CA GLU A 120 5.85 -2.43 -5.25
C GLU A 120 4.43 -1.93 -5.61
N SER A 121 3.55 -2.87 -6.01
CA SER A 121 2.14 -2.64 -6.31
C SER A 121 1.23 -3.19 -5.20
N ASN A 122 0.62 -4.36 -5.40
CA ASN A 122 -0.30 -4.98 -4.43
C ASN A 122 0.20 -6.37 -3.98
N SER A 123 1.52 -6.56 -3.97
CA SER A 123 2.18 -7.82 -3.63
C SER A 123 1.68 -9.03 -4.44
N GLU A 124 1.33 -8.83 -5.70
CA GLU A 124 0.58 -9.83 -6.49
C GLU A 124 1.34 -11.16 -6.59
N GLY A 125 2.67 -11.11 -6.74
CA GLY A 125 3.51 -12.29 -6.83
C GLY A 125 3.58 -13.08 -5.53
N MET A 126 3.70 -12.43 -4.37
CA MET A 126 3.72 -13.14 -3.09
C MET A 126 2.34 -13.71 -2.74
N VAL A 127 1.27 -12.96 -3.02
CA VAL A 127 -0.12 -13.44 -2.87
C VAL A 127 -0.35 -14.69 -3.71
N ALA A 128 0.12 -14.73 -4.96
CA ALA A 128 0.04 -15.91 -5.81
C ALA A 128 0.99 -17.05 -5.38
N ALA A 129 2.16 -16.72 -4.82
CA ALA A 129 3.13 -17.70 -4.38
C ALA A 129 2.70 -18.43 -3.10
N ALA A 130 1.93 -17.80 -2.20
CA ALA A 130 1.53 -18.43 -0.94
C ALA A 130 0.77 -19.77 -1.11
N PRO A 131 -0.28 -19.89 -1.95
CA PRO A 131 -0.90 -21.18 -2.24
C PRO A 131 0.07 -22.20 -2.89
N PHE A 132 1.01 -21.73 -3.70
CA PHE A 132 2.04 -22.58 -4.28
C PHE A 132 2.99 -23.14 -3.22
N LEU A 133 3.42 -22.31 -2.26
CA LEU A 133 4.25 -22.74 -1.13
C LEU A 133 3.54 -23.83 -0.31
N LEU A 134 2.25 -23.68 -0.03
CA LEU A 134 1.48 -24.73 0.67
C LEU A 134 1.45 -26.05 -0.11
N LYS A 135 1.21 -26.00 -1.43
CA LYS A 135 1.26 -27.20 -2.28
C LYS A 135 2.65 -27.84 -2.31
N LEU A 136 3.70 -27.01 -2.35
CA LEU A 136 5.09 -27.48 -2.34
C LEU A 136 5.45 -28.11 -0.98
N GLN A 137 4.98 -27.52 0.12
CA GLN A 137 5.10 -28.04 1.47
C GLN A 137 4.50 -29.45 1.56
N ASP A 138 3.27 -29.63 1.09
CA ASP A 138 2.58 -30.91 1.13
C ASP A 138 3.25 -31.98 0.27
N LYS A 139 3.73 -31.59 -0.92
CA LYS A 139 4.36 -32.48 -1.89
C LYS A 139 5.74 -32.94 -1.41
N MET A 140 6.55 -32.03 -0.90
CA MET A 140 7.95 -32.29 -0.54
C MET A 140 8.12 -32.58 0.96
N LYS A 141 7.04 -32.46 1.75
CA LYS A 141 7.03 -32.59 3.21
C LYS A 141 7.92 -31.58 3.91
N TYR A 142 8.02 -30.36 3.37
CA TYR A 142 8.80 -29.29 3.99
C TYR A 142 8.18 -28.79 5.28
N ASN A 143 9.04 -28.38 6.21
CA ASN A 143 8.71 -27.63 7.40
C ASN A 143 9.31 -26.24 7.24
N TYR A 144 8.51 -25.27 6.81
CA TYR A 144 9.01 -23.89 6.65
C TYR A 144 9.31 -23.29 8.02
N CYS A 145 10.60 -23.14 8.33
CA CYS A 145 11.05 -22.68 9.65
C CYS A 145 11.26 -21.16 9.71
N GLY A 146 11.29 -20.50 8.56
CA GLY A 146 11.40 -19.05 8.46
C GLY A 146 11.58 -18.57 7.02
N ALA A 147 11.55 -17.26 6.85
CA ALA A 147 11.87 -16.58 5.60
C ALA A 147 12.86 -15.44 5.88
N ILE A 148 13.88 -15.31 5.02
CA ILE A 148 14.76 -14.16 4.94
C ILE A 148 14.31 -13.35 3.73
N ILE A 149 13.88 -12.12 4.00
CA ILE A 149 13.58 -11.14 2.95
C ILE A 149 14.85 -10.31 2.77
N SER A 150 15.48 -10.41 1.60
CA SER A 150 16.80 -9.82 1.33
C SER A 150 16.74 -8.33 1.00
N GLU A 151 15.81 -7.60 1.62
CA GLU A 151 15.56 -6.18 1.42
C GLU A 151 16.71 -5.30 1.90
N CYS A 152 16.86 -4.12 1.31
CA CYS A 152 17.84 -3.17 1.81
C CYS A 152 17.39 -2.59 3.15
N SER A 153 18.36 -2.32 4.02
CA SER A 153 18.08 -1.66 5.30
C SER A 153 18.42 -0.18 5.20
N ILE A 154 17.53 0.67 5.74
CA ILE A 154 17.70 2.13 5.71
C ILE A 154 18.37 2.60 7.02
N PRO A 155 19.47 3.40 6.94
CA PRO A 155 20.08 4.02 8.11
C PRO A 155 19.09 4.91 8.86
N GLN A 156 19.16 4.97 10.19
CA GLN A 156 18.36 5.95 10.94
C GLN A 156 18.97 7.35 10.89
N SER A 157 20.28 7.45 10.67
CA SER A 157 21.00 8.71 10.57
C SER A 157 22.19 8.61 9.62
N ALA A 158 22.56 9.74 9.01
CA ALA A 158 23.74 9.85 8.18
C ALA A 158 25.01 9.39 8.92
N GLY A 159 25.83 8.56 8.27
CA GLY A 159 27.08 8.04 8.82
C GLY A 159 26.95 6.87 9.80
N GLU A 160 25.74 6.33 10.01
CA GLU A 160 25.55 5.12 10.82
C GLU A 160 26.07 3.88 10.06
N GLU A 161 27.12 3.23 10.58
CA GLU A 161 27.42 1.84 10.20
C GLU A 161 26.54 0.92 11.04
N PHE A 162 25.60 0.23 10.41
CA PHE A 162 24.68 -0.65 11.13
C PHE A 162 24.44 -1.96 10.38
N LYS A 163 24.17 -3.00 11.17
CA LYS A 163 23.60 -4.26 10.70
C LYS A 163 22.30 -4.47 11.44
N ARG A 164 21.18 -4.27 10.76
CA ARG A 164 19.84 -4.42 11.35
C ARG A 164 19.13 -5.59 10.70
N LEU A 165 18.46 -6.37 11.53
CA LEU A 165 17.54 -7.40 11.09
C LEU A 165 16.15 -6.97 11.54
N TYR A 166 15.24 -6.86 10.59
CA TYR A 166 13.83 -6.61 10.87
C TYR A 166 13.15 -7.96 11.10
N MET A 167 12.63 -8.15 12.32
CA MET A 167 11.94 -9.41 12.72
C MET A 167 10.44 -9.38 12.43
N GLY A 168 9.96 -8.34 11.74
CA GLY A 168 8.57 -8.13 11.39
C GLY A 168 8.41 -6.84 10.59
N SER A 169 7.23 -6.66 10.01
CA SER A 169 6.85 -5.46 9.28
C SER A 169 5.56 -4.88 9.83
N VAL A 170 5.27 -3.63 9.48
CA VAL A 170 3.97 -3.01 9.70
C VAL A 170 2.95 -3.64 8.75
N GLY A 171 1.72 -3.83 9.21
CA GLY A 171 0.59 -4.03 8.32
C GLY A 171 0.24 -2.70 7.63
N LYS A 172 -0.27 -2.77 6.41
CA LYS A 172 -0.77 -1.60 5.67
C LYS A 172 -2.18 -1.90 5.18
N ILE A 173 -3.06 -0.93 5.34
CA ILE A 173 -4.43 -0.99 4.88
C ILE A 173 -4.80 0.32 4.20
N MET A 174 -5.76 0.25 3.28
CA MET A 174 -6.24 1.42 2.55
C MET A 174 -7.75 1.60 2.72
N PRO A 175 -8.20 2.25 3.81
CA PRO A 175 -9.60 2.58 3.98
C PRO A 175 -10.10 3.45 2.81
N LEU A 176 -11.18 3.02 2.17
CA LEU A 176 -11.87 3.77 1.11
C LEU A 176 -13.25 4.17 1.60
N PHE A 177 -13.55 5.47 1.50
CA PHE A 177 -14.87 6.03 1.76
C PHE A 177 -15.51 6.43 0.44
N LEU A 178 -16.66 5.84 0.12
CA LEU A 178 -17.53 6.26 -0.98
C LEU A 178 -18.74 7.00 -0.41
N CYS A 179 -18.82 8.30 -0.63
CA CYS A 179 -19.93 9.13 -0.20
C CYS A 179 -20.95 9.28 -1.33
N VAL A 180 -22.21 8.96 -1.02
CA VAL A 180 -23.34 9.12 -1.94
C VAL A 180 -24.14 10.36 -1.53
N GLY A 181 -24.29 11.29 -2.46
CA GLY A 181 -25.06 12.50 -2.27
C GLY A 181 -26.45 12.42 -2.87
N LYS A 182 -27.06 13.60 -2.99
CA LYS A 182 -28.28 13.81 -3.77
C LYS A 182 -28.07 15.04 -4.64
N GLU A 183 -28.11 14.81 -5.94
CA GLU A 183 -27.91 15.83 -6.96
C GLU A 183 -28.93 16.97 -6.85
N THR A 184 -28.46 18.19 -7.11
CA THR A 184 -29.27 19.41 -7.25
C THR A 184 -28.76 20.30 -8.35
N HIS A 185 -29.66 21.05 -8.99
CA HIS A 185 -29.28 22.18 -9.83
C HIS A 185 -28.51 23.24 -9.02
N VAL A 186 -27.53 23.91 -9.63
CA VAL A 186 -26.65 24.90 -9.00
C VAL A 186 -27.41 26.12 -8.46
N GLY A 187 -28.57 26.42 -9.05
CA GLY A 187 -29.48 27.46 -8.57
C GLY A 187 -30.25 27.08 -7.30
N GLU A 188 -30.20 25.81 -6.89
CA GLU A 188 -30.92 25.27 -5.73
C GLU A 188 -30.01 24.41 -4.83
N PRO A 189 -28.80 24.87 -4.46
CA PRO A 189 -27.75 24.04 -3.87
C PRO A 189 -28.11 23.51 -2.47
N LEU A 190 -29.10 24.13 -1.82
CA LEU A 190 -29.55 23.77 -0.49
C LEU A 190 -30.62 22.66 -0.48
N LYS A 191 -31.11 22.21 -1.65
CA LYS A 191 -32.15 21.17 -1.72
C LYS A 191 -31.64 19.76 -1.51
N GLY A 192 -30.34 19.53 -1.71
CA GLY A 192 -29.73 18.20 -1.78
C GLY A 192 -28.67 17.97 -0.73
N LEU A 193 -27.75 17.07 -1.06
CA LEU A 193 -26.57 16.74 -0.25
C LEU A 193 -25.39 16.58 -1.19
N ASN A 194 -24.43 17.50 -1.11
CA ASN A 194 -23.23 17.42 -1.92
C ASN A 194 -22.23 16.42 -1.28
N PRO A 195 -21.86 15.32 -1.96
CA PRO A 195 -20.96 14.32 -1.39
C PRO A 195 -19.55 14.88 -1.15
N ASN A 196 -19.16 15.98 -1.79
CA ASN A 196 -17.87 16.64 -1.57
C ASN A 196 -17.76 17.17 -0.14
N ALA A 197 -18.87 17.59 0.47
CA ALA A 197 -18.89 18.01 1.87
C ALA A 197 -18.64 16.81 2.81
N LEU A 198 -19.16 15.63 2.47
CA LEU A 198 -18.98 14.40 3.26
C LEU A 198 -17.52 13.94 3.25
N VAL A 199 -16.91 13.77 2.07
CA VAL A 199 -15.49 13.37 1.98
C VAL A 199 -14.57 14.41 2.60
N SER A 200 -14.89 15.70 2.47
CA SER A 200 -14.08 16.76 3.09
C SER A 200 -14.14 16.73 4.61
N GLU A 201 -15.31 16.43 5.20
CA GLU A 201 -15.44 16.31 6.65
C GLU A 201 -14.82 15.02 7.18
N ILE A 202 -14.89 13.90 6.45
CA ILE A 202 -14.13 12.68 6.76
C ILE A 202 -12.63 13.02 6.80
N ASN A 203 -12.13 13.68 5.76
CA ASN A 203 -10.73 14.06 5.66
C ASN A 203 -10.31 14.99 6.81
N ARG A 204 -11.14 15.97 7.16
CA ARG A 204 -10.89 16.89 8.29
C ARG A 204 -10.74 16.16 9.62
N ILE A 205 -11.40 15.01 9.80
CA ILE A 205 -11.34 14.24 11.05
C ILE A 205 -10.21 13.20 11.02
N LEU A 206 -9.93 12.59 9.87
CA LEU A 206 -9.02 11.45 9.76
C LEU A 206 -7.57 11.84 9.42
N GLU A 207 -7.38 12.85 8.57
CA GLU A 207 -6.06 13.27 8.08
C GLU A 207 -5.14 13.66 9.24
N ASN A 208 -3.97 13.02 9.32
CA ASN A 208 -2.95 13.24 10.35
C ASN A 208 -3.49 13.10 11.79
N ASN A 209 -4.57 12.34 12.00
CA ASN A 209 -5.14 12.15 13.32
C ASN A 209 -4.42 11.03 14.10
N PRO A 210 -3.67 11.34 15.18
CA PRO A 210 -2.94 10.35 15.95
C PRO A 210 -3.85 9.39 16.74
N ASP A 211 -5.14 9.67 16.91
CA ASP A 211 -6.10 8.74 17.52
C ASP A 211 -6.26 7.45 16.67
N PHE A 212 -5.86 7.50 15.40
CA PHE A 212 -5.85 6.36 14.46
C PHE A 212 -4.46 5.76 14.26
N SER A 213 -3.45 6.21 15.02
CA SER A 213 -2.16 5.53 15.09
C SER A 213 -2.30 4.24 15.89
N ASP A 214 -1.68 3.18 15.39
CA ASP A 214 -1.57 1.92 16.11
C ASP A 214 -0.27 1.87 16.93
N GLN A 215 -0.25 1.05 17.96
CA GLN A 215 0.90 0.90 18.85
C GLN A 215 1.16 -0.56 19.16
N PHE A 216 2.43 -0.94 19.18
CA PHE A 216 2.89 -2.20 19.74
C PHE A 216 4.20 -1.97 20.48
N ASN A 217 4.24 -2.32 21.78
CA ASN A 217 5.33 -1.97 22.69
C ASN A 217 5.63 -0.44 22.64
N ASN A 218 6.86 -0.07 22.30
CA ASN A 218 7.32 1.32 22.21
C ASN A 218 7.28 1.88 20.78
N VAL A 219 6.71 1.14 19.82
CA VAL A 219 6.60 1.56 18.43
C VAL A 219 5.18 2.02 18.15
N ILE A 220 5.05 3.23 17.61
CA ILE A 220 3.78 3.85 17.22
C ILE A 220 3.84 4.10 15.72
N THR A 221 2.76 3.78 15.01
CA THR A 221 2.67 4.07 13.57
C THR A 221 2.41 5.55 13.34
N PRO A 222 2.88 6.13 12.21
CA PRO A 222 2.43 7.45 11.80
C PRO A 222 0.89 7.48 11.66
N PRO A 223 0.28 8.67 11.83
CA PRO A 223 -1.16 8.82 11.65
C PRO A 223 -1.58 8.59 10.19
N PRO A 224 -2.88 8.39 9.92
CA PRO A 224 -3.37 8.18 8.56
C PRO A 224 -3.12 9.38 7.65
N MET A 225 -2.84 9.10 6.38
CA MET A 225 -2.64 10.11 5.34
C MET A 225 -3.59 9.88 4.17
N CYS A 226 -4.28 10.92 3.74
CA CYS A 226 -5.12 10.93 2.55
C CYS A 226 -4.25 10.83 1.31
N LEU A 227 -4.43 9.74 0.56
CA LEU A 227 -3.72 9.52 -0.69
C LEU A 227 -4.44 10.17 -1.87
N LYS A 228 -5.77 10.23 -1.80
CA LYS A 228 -6.61 10.86 -2.81
C LYS A 228 -7.97 11.23 -2.24
N GLN A 229 -8.44 12.40 -2.63
CA GLN A 229 -9.82 12.85 -2.42
C GLN A 229 -10.33 13.45 -3.72
N MET A 230 -11.48 12.97 -4.21
CA MET A 230 -12.09 13.46 -5.46
C MET A 230 -13.59 13.25 -5.47
N ASP A 231 -14.28 14.01 -6.32
CA ASP A 231 -15.63 13.66 -6.76
C ASP A 231 -15.59 12.83 -8.04
N LEU A 232 -16.67 12.08 -8.32
CA LEU A 232 -16.75 11.20 -9.49
C LEU A 232 -17.51 11.85 -10.66
N LYS A 233 -17.64 13.19 -10.68
CA LYS A 233 -18.26 13.90 -11.80
C LYS A 233 -17.21 14.12 -12.90
N GLU A 234 -17.41 13.50 -14.05
CA GLU A 234 -16.44 13.56 -15.15
C GLU A 234 -16.50 14.87 -15.94
N LEU A 235 -17.69 15.46 -16.10
CA LEU A 235 -17.92 16.62 -16.95
C LEU A 235 -18.58 17.76 -16.18
N TYR A 236 -18.30 18.99 -16.59
CA TYR A 236 -18.99 20.16 -16.08
C TYR A 236 -20.49 20.10 -16.42
N SER A 237 -21.33 20.35 -15.42
CA SER A 237 -22.75 20.69 -15.61
C SER A 237 -23.24 21.56 -14.46
N VAL A 238 -24.41 22.17 -14.62
CA VAL A 238 -25.09 22.98 -13.59
C VAL A 238 -25.70 22.12 -12.46
N GLN A 239 -25.13 20.94 -12.18
CA GLN A 239 -25.58 20.03 -11.14
C GLN A 239 -24.44 19.68 -10.19
N SER A 240 -24.74 19.46 -8.91
CA SER A 240 -23.78 18.90 -7.94
C SER A 240 -23.36 17.46 -8.32
N PRO A 241 -22.20 16.97 -7.84
CA PRO A 241 -21.81 15.57 -8.02
C PRO A 241 -22.76 14.63 -7.25
N LEU A 242 -22.92 13.40 -7.75
CA LEU A 242 -23.69 12.34 -7.08
C LEU A 242 -22.83 11.48 -6.14
N TYR A 243 -21.55 11.32 -6.48
CA TYR A 243 -20.61 10.50 -5.72
C TYR A 243 -19.30 11.24 -5.49
N ALA A 244 -18.68 10.98 -4.35
CA ALA A 244 -17.31 11.36 -4.06
C ALA A 244 -16.59 10.24 -3.32
N ALA A 245 -15.28 10.15 -3.48
CA ALA A 245 -14.46 9.14 -2.85
C ALA A 245 -13.18 9.72 -2.26
N ALA A 246 -12.75 9.14 -1.15
CA ALA A 246 -11.43 9.36 -0.57
C ALA A 246 -10.85 8.04 -0.10
N TYR A 247 -9.53 7.86 -0.23
CA TYR A 247 -8.83 6.73 0.35
C TYR A 247 -7.52 7.16 1.02
N TYR A 248 -7.17 6.41 2.06
CA TYR A 248 -6.13 6.77 3.02
C TYR A 248 -5.08 5.66 3.09
N ASN A 249 -3.85 6.00 3.44
CA ASN A 249 -2.85 5.06 3.94
C ASN A 249 -2.97 4.99 5.46
N LEU A 250 -3.13 3.80 6.02
CA LEU A 250 -3.12 3.57 7.45
C LEU A 250 -2.25 2.34 7.75
N LEU A 251 -1.32 2.50 8.69
CA LEU A 251 -0.39 1.45 9.10
C LEU A 251 -0.86 0.81 10.40
N THR A 252 -0.69 -0.50 10.51
CA THR A 252 -1.15 -1.32 11.64
C THR A 252 0.01 -2.14 12.20
N LEU A 253 -0.09 -2.48 13.49
CA LEU A 253 0.86 -3.30 14.24
C LEU A 253 0.10 -4.38 15.03
N SER A 254 -0.85 -3.98 15.87
CA SER A 254 -1.60 -4.87 16.77
C SER A 254 -3.12 -4.65 16.78
N MET A 255 -3.60 -3.61 16.09
CA MET A 255 -5.01 -3.31 15.93
C MET A 255 -5.71 -4.39 15.10
N SER A 256 -6.79 -4.94 15.64
CA SER A 256 -7.63 -5.88 14.91
C SER A 256 -8.45 -5.17 13.83
N GLU A 257 -8.73 -5.91 12.75
CA GLU A 257 -9.60 -5.47 11.66
C GLU A 257 -10.97 -5.00 12.17
N GLU A 258 -11.57 -5.75 13.10
CA GLU A 258 -12.88 -5.41 13.68
C GLU A 258 -12.88 -4.05 14.38
N LYS A 259 -11.87 -3.79 15.23
CA LYS A 259 -11.74 -2.53 15.97
C LYS A 259 -11.53 -1.36 15.02
N LEU A 260 -10.63 -1.53 14.05
CA LEU A 260 -10.38 -0.56 13.01
C LEU A 260 -11.66 -0.23 12.22
N MET A 261 -12.37 -1.25 11.74
CA MET A 261 -13.60 -1.06 10.97
C MET A 261 -14.68 -0.35 11.79
N SER A 262 -14.80 -0.68 13.08
CA SER A 262 -15.67 0.05 14.01
C SER A 262 -15.29 1.54 14.09
N ASN A 263 -14.01 1.84 14.34
CA ASN A 263 -13.53 3.22 14.46
C ASN A 263 -13.78 4.03 13.18
N LEU A 264 -13.54 3.43 12.00
CA LEU A 264 -13.79 4.08 10.71
C LEU A 264 -15.28 4.32 10.46
N LYS A 265 -16.16 3.39 10.86
CA LYS A 265 -17.63 3.57 10.78
C LYS A 265 -18.09 4.69 11.70
N ASP A 266 -17.61 4.74 12.93
CA ASP A 266 -17.96 5.79 13.90
C ASP A 266 -17.50 7.17 13.42
N LEU A 267 -16.28 7.25 12.86
CA LEU A 267 -15.77 8.47 12.23
C LEU A 267 -16.65 8.91 11.06
N ALA A 268 -17.01 8.00 10.14
CA ALA A 268 -17.86 8.33 9.00
C ALA A 268 -19.25 8.78 9.45
N PHE A 269 -19.80 8.15 10.49
CA PHE A 269 -21.10 8.52 11.04
C PHE A 269 -21.05 9.92 11.67
N LYS A 270 -19.99 10.22 12.43
CA LYS A 270 -19.74 11.55 12.99
C LYS A 270 -19.59 12.60 11.88
N ALA A 271 -18.79 12.32 10.85
CA ALA A 271 -18.60 13.22 9.71
C ALA A 271 -19.92 13.53 9.00
N PHE A 272 -20.75 12.50 8.77
CA PHE A 272 -22.06 12.67 8.17
C PHE A 272 -22.96 13.57 9.01
N ASN A 273 -23.05 13.33 10.33
CA ASN A 273 -23.84 14.18 11.23
C ASN A 273 -23.37 15.64 11.22
N ASN A 274 -22.05 15.88 11.28
CA ASN A 274 -21.49 17.23 11.22
C ASN A 274 -21.92 17.97 9.95
N VAL A 275 -21.87 17.29 8.79
CA VAL A 275 -22.29 17.87 7.51
C VAL A 275 -23.80 18.16 7.49
N LEU A 276 -24.63 17.29 8.05
CA LEU A 276 -26.08 17.53 8.10
C LEU A 276 -26.42 18.74 8.99
N GLU A 277 -25.75 18.90 10.13
CA GLU A 277 -25.98 20.07 11.00
C GLU A 277 -25.48 21.36 10.34
N ASP A 278 -24.32 21.34 9.68
CA ASP A 278 -23.82 22.49 8.93
C ASP A 278 -24.77 22.90 7.78
N ILE A 279 -25.28 21.92 7.02
CA ILE A 279 -26.28 22.16 5.97
C ILE A 279 -27.55 22.77 6.55
N LYS A 280 -28.03 22.27 7.71
CA LYS A 280 -29.20 22.80 8.39
C LYS A 280 -29.00 24.26 8.81
N ILE A 281 -27.87 24.59 9.43
CA ILE A 281 -27.52 25.98 9.80
C ILE A 281 -27.47 26.88 8.56
N LYS A 282 -26.87 26.41 7.45
CA LYS A 282 -26.81 27.15 6.18
C LYS A 282 -28.20 27.37 5.57
N ARG A 283 -29.07 26.35 5.61
CA ARG A 283 -30.48 26.45 5.17
C ARG A 283 -31.24 27.51 5.97
N GLU A 284 -31.16 27.46 7.29
CA GLU A 284 -31.84 28.42 8.18
C GLU A 284 -31.36 29.87 7.93
N LYS A 285 -30.04 30.07 7.81
CA LYS A 285 -29.46 31.37 7.47
C LYS A 285 -29.96 31.89 6.11
N PHE A 286 -30.03 31.04 5.09
CA PHE A 286 -30.52 31.43 3.77
C PHE A 286 -32.01 31.74 3.75
N ILE A 287 -32.84 30.96 4.46
CA ILE A 287 -34.28 31.24 4.59
C ILE A 287 -34.48 32.61 5.25
N LYS A 288 -33.75 32.89 6.33
CA LYS A 288 -33.80 34.19 7.02
C LYS A 288 -33.38 35.36 6.11
N LYS A 289 -32.33 35.16 5.29
CA LYS A 289 -31.80 36.20 4.39
C LYS A 289 -32.68 36.44 3.17
N SER A 290 -33.23 35.39 2.58
CA SER A 290 -34.01 35.46 1.33
C SER A 290 -35.49 35.73 1.54
N GLY A 291 -36.02 35.46 2.74
CA GLY A 291 -37.46 35.45 3.02
C GLY A 291 -38.23 34.33 2.32
N LYS A 292 -37.55 33.45 1.58
CA LYS A 292 -38.16 32.37 0.81
C LYS A 292 -37.98 31.03 1.53
N ARG A 293 -39.08 30.31 1.71
CA ARG A 293 -39.05 28.89 2.09
C ARG A 293 -38.92 28.04 0.83
N PHE A 294 -38.23 26.92 0.97
CA PHE A 294 -38.06 25.94 -0.09
C PHE A 294 -38.05 24.53 0.52
N GLU A 295 -38.47 23.56 -0.26
CA GLU A 295 -38.39 22.15 0.12
C GLU A 295 -36.99 21.61 -0.15
N TYR A 296 -36.53 20.73 0.74
CA TYR A 296 -35.24 20.07 0.64
C TYR A 296 -35.36 18.64 1.14
N ILE A 297 -34.44 17.79 0.70
CA ILE A 297 -34.44 16.39 1.12
C ILE A 297 -34.19 16.25 2.62
N LYS A 298 -34.91 15.30 3.24
CA LYS A 298 -34.59 14.83 4.59
C LYS A 298 -33.70 13.61 4.45
N VAL A 299 -32.48 13.71 4.95
CA VAL A 299 -31.49 12.63 4.96
C VAL A 299 -31.21 12.27 6.40
N GLN A 300 -31.10 10.97 6.67
CA GLN A 300 -30.55 10.45 7.90
C GLN A 300 -29.16 9.87 7.59
N PRO A 301 -28.20 9.98 8.52
CA PRO A 301 -26.90 9.36 8.35
C PRO A 301 -27.05 7.85 8.09
N CYS A 302 -26.42 7.37 7.04
CA CYS A 302 -26.36 5.96 6.68
C CYS A 302 -24.91 5.62 6.37
N VAL A 303 -24.30 4.76 7.19
CA VAL A 303 -22.92 4.31 7.04
C VAL A 303 -22.92 2.80 7.03
N MET A 304 -22.33 2.21 6.00
CA MET A 304 -22.31 0.78 5.78
C MET A 304 -20.93 0.39 5.26
N THR A 305 -20.47 -0.79 5.65
CA THR A 305 -19.37 -1.47 4.98
C THR A 305 -19.82 -1.95 3.60
N TYR A 306 -18.85 -2.25 2.75
CA TYR A 306 -19.13 -2.86 1.45
C TYR A 306 -19.87 -4.20 1.60
N GLU A 307 -19.51 -5.01 2.59
CA GLU A 307 -20.16 -6.29 2.86
C GLU A 307 -21.64 -6.11 3.23
N GLU A 308 -21.95 -5.19 4.16
CA GLU A 308 -23.32 -4.86 4.56
C GLU A 308 -24.16 -4.40 3.35
N LEU A 309 -23.57 -3.56 2.48
CA LEU A 309 -24.22 -3.09 1.26
C LEU A 309 -24.47 -4.25 0.28
N LEU A 310 -23.47 -5.09 0.06
CA LEU A 310 -23.54 -6.24 -0.83
C LEU A 310 -24.64 -7.22 -0.39
N LEU A 311 -24.73 -7.50 0.91
CA LEU A 311 -25.77 -8.34 1.49
C LEU A 311 -27.17 -7.76 1.26
N GLN A 312 -27.36 -6.46 1.49
CA GLN A 312 -28.65 -5.79 1.23
C GLN A 312 -29.06 -5.78 -0.24
N VAL A 313 -28.10 -5.69 -1.16
CA VAL A 313 -28.38 -5.76 -2.61
C VAL A 313 -28.75 -7.18 -3.01
N LYS A 314 -28.05 -8.19 -2.49
CA LYS A 314 -28.32 -9.61 -2.77
C LYS A 314 -29.70 -10.05 -2.25
N SER A 315 -30.15 -9.55 -1.10
CA SER A 315 -31.45 -9.91 -0.51
C SER A 315 -32.66 -9.27 -1.20
N LYS A 316 -32.45 -8.33 -2.13
CA LYS A 316 -33.49 -7.69 -2.94
C LYS A 316 -33.71 -8.34 -4.31
N LYS A 317 -32.97 -9.40 -4.62
CA LYS A 317 -33.19 -10.27 -5.78
C LYS A 317 -34.05 -11.46 -5.38
#